data_AF-A0A478FQE7-F1
#
_entry.id   AF-A0A478FQE7-F1
#
_cell.length_a   1.000
_cell.length_b   1.000
_cell.length_c   1.000
_cell.angle_alpha   90.00
_cell.angle_beta   90.00
_cell.angle_gamma   90.00
#
_symmetry.space_group_name_H-M   'P 1'
#
loop_
_entity.id
_entity.type
_entity.pdbx_description
1 polymer ?
#
loop_
_entity_poly.entity_id
_entity_poly.type
_entity_poly.pdbx_seq_one_letter_code
_entity_poly.pdbx_strand_id
1 'polypeptide(L)'
;MDPTKAAVASGVVVLAVGTGYGVSALLNNGMPDYSARQKPDPSDGKYVSNYPDYFVNADDNSNDPWWDWVYKERYSAQAQISPGKMFEGVASGSEGENSVKAKCKDAYDKENGEISIPVAEEGSKYSEVDIWRYCSAVSKKPMGISSSEKYNEGTYGKENEGKLVAINDVSNDSFWQEQQRLFFKSGEGRSGSQATEGNIFKNLWDSKKGNLKDTCKLAYETEKKTDDSAESFKKDLFKFCSLKGTES
;
A
#
# COMPACT_ATOMS: atom_id res chain seq x y z
N MET A 1 -25.55 -4.22 -48.96
CA MET A 1 -25.19 -3.29 -47.87
C MET A 1 -25.38 -4.06 -46.58
N ASP A 2 -24.33 -4.74 -46.14
CA ASP A 2 -24.30 -5.54 -44.91
C ASP A 2 -23.97 -4.63 -43.72
N PRO A 3 -24.74 -4.66 -42.61
CA PRO A 3 -24.34 -4.02 -41.38
C PRO A 3 -23.24 -4.86 -40.71
N THR A 4 -22.02 -4.34 -40.77
CA THR A 4 -20.83 -4.94 -40.19
C THR A 4 -20.88 -4.84 -38.65
N LYS A 5 -21.00 -6.00 -38.01
CA LYS A 5 -20.39 -6.42 -36.73
C LYS A 5 -20.20 -5.32 -35.66
N ALA A 6 -21.23 -5.12 -34.83
CA ALA A 6 -21.04 -4.68 -33.46
C ALA A 6 -20.75 -5.92 -32.59
N ALA A 7 -19.47 -6.22 -32.37
CA ALA A 7 -19.06 -7.22 -31.39
C ALA A 7 -19.16 -6.60 -29.99
N VAL A 8 -20.31 -6.80 -29.37
CA VAL A 8 -20.51 -6.60 -27.93
C VAL A 8 -19.72 -7.70 -27.22
N ALA A 9 -18.46 -7.42 -26.88
CA ALA A 9 -17.67 -8.24 -25.97
C ALA A 9 -17.99 -7.83 -24.52
N SER A 10 -19.25 -7.97 -24.12
CA SER A 10 -19.69 -7.86 -22.73
C SER A 10 -19.48 -9.21 -22.05
N GLY A 11 -18.24 -9.48 -21.65
CA GLY A 11 -17.86 -10.65 -20.86
C GLY A 11 -17.46 -10.24 -19.44
N VAL A 12 -18.26 -9.41 -18.76
CA VAL A 12 -18.02 -9.12 -17.34
C VAL A 12 -18.56 -10.31 -16.55
N VAL A 13 -17.67 -11.25 -16.23
CA VAL A 13 -17.89 -12.20 -15.14
C VAL A 13 -17.87 -11.40 -13.85
N VAL A 14 -19.04 -10.98 -13.37
CA VAL A 14 -19.20 -10.43 -12.03
C VAL A 14 -19.07 -11.60 -11.06
N LEU A 15 -17.83 -11.89 -10.63
CA LEU A 15 -17.58 -12.71 -9.46
C LEU A 15 -18.05 -11.91 -8.23
N ALA A 16 -19.34 -12.04 -7.93
CA ALA A 16 -19.95 -11.57 -6.71
C ALA A 16 -19.53 -12.47 -5.54
N VAL A 17 -18.30 -12.29 -5.05
CA VAL A 17 -17.95 -12.71 -3.69
C VAL A 17 -18.13 -11.47 -2.82
N GLY A 18 -19.35 -11.35 -2.26
CA GLY A 18 -19.74 -10.22 -1.43
C GLY A 18 -19.04 -10.24 -0.08
N THR A 19 -17.90 -9.57 0.03
CA THR A 19 -17.36 -9.07 1.29
C THR A 19 -17.50 -7.56 1.29
N GLY A 20 -18.70 -7.10 1.65
CA GLY A 20 -19.02 -5.67 1.74
C GLY A 20 -18.16 -4.95 2.78
N TYR A 21 -18.07 -3.63 2.63
CA TYR A 21 -17.25 -2.68 3.39
C TYR A 21 -17.35 -2.72 4.93
N GLY A 22 -18.27 -3.51 5.50
CA GLY A 22 -18.40 -3.72 6.94
C GLY A 22 -17.38 -4.69 7.56
N VAL A 23 -16.72 -5.55 6.79
CA VAL A 23 -15.79 -6.56 7.36
C VAL A 23 -14.39 -5.97 7.58
N SER A 24 -13.95 -5.00 6.79
CA SER A 24 -12.60 -4.40 6.89
C SER A 24 -12.33 -3.69 8.22
N ALA A 25 -13.36 -3.15 8.88
CA ALA A 25 -13.21 -2.57 10.22
C ALA A 25 -12.93 -3.63 11.31
N LEU A 26 -13.37 -4.87 11.10
CA LEU A 26 -13.15 -5.99 12.02
C LEU A 26 -11.83 -6.74 11.76
N LEU A 27 -11.24 -6.58 10.58
CA LEU A 27 -10.07 -7.36 10.13
C LEU A 27 -8.71 -6.74 10.47
N ASN A 28 -8.67 -5.49 10.94
CA ASN A 28 -7.41 -4.81 11.23
C ASN A 28 -6.84 -5.13 12.63
N ASN A 29 -7.24 -6.23 13.29
CA ASN A 29 -6.80 -6.60 14.64
C ASN A 29 -6.90 -5.45 15.66
N GLY A 30 -7.91 -4.58 15.52
CA GLY A 30 -8.07 -3.41 16.39
C GLY A 30 -6.99 -2.32 16.20
N MET A 31 -6.29 -2.29 15.07
CA MET A 31 -5.37 -1.19 14.71
C MET A 31 -6.14 0.14 14.74
N PRO A 32 -5.72 1.12 15.55
CA PRO A 32 -6.33 2.45 15.58
C PRO A 32 -6.27 3.14 14.21
N ASP A 33 -7.17 4.09 13.96
CA ASP A 33 -7.02 4.96 12.80
C ASP A 33 -5.76 5.81 12.95
N TYR A 34 -5.23 6.28 11.82
CA TYR A 34 -4.02 7.08 11.80
C TYR A 34 -4.08 8.11 10.67
N SER A 35 -3.35 9.20 10.89
CA SER A 35 -2.96 10.18 9.88
C SER A 35 -1.63 9.75 9.26
N ALA A 36 -1.63 9.52 7.95
CA ALA A 36 -0.42 9.24 7.20
C ALA A 36 0.52 10.46 7.20
N ARG A 37 1.79 10.24 6.87
CA ARG A 37 2.75 11.34 6.65
C ARG A 37 2.22 12.25 5.55
N GLN A 38 2.38 13.55 5.73
CA GLN A 38 2.18 14.48 4.62
C GLN A 38 3.15 14.12 3.51
N LYS A 39 2.67 14.13 2.25
CA LYS A 39 3.51 13.86 1.09
C LYS A 39 4.61 14.93 1.04
N PRO A 40 5.87 14.59 1.33
CA PRO A 40 6.94 15.55 1.30
C PRO A 40 7.32 15.83 -0.17
N ASP A 41 8.17 16.84 -0.37
CA ASP A 41 8.70 17.12 -1.70
C ASP A 41 9.48 15.89 -2.20
N PRO A 42 9.14 15.30 -3.36
CA PRO A 42 9.85 14.14 -3.91
C PRO A 42 11.35 14.37 -4.13
N SER A 43 11.80 15.64 -4.14
CA SER A 43 13.22 16.01 -4.22
C SER A 43 13.97 15.98 -2.88
N ASP A 44 13.31 15.66 -1.77
CA ASP A 44 13.92 15.62 -0.44
C ASP A 44 14.94 14.48 -0.24
N GLY A 45 14.95 13.50 -1.15
CA GLY A 45 15.87 12.36 -1.15
C GLY A 45 15.65 11.37 0.00
N LYS A 46 14.60 11.55 0.81
CA LYS A 46 14.37 10.70 1.99
C LYS A 46 13.73 9.38 1.59
N TYR A 47 14.13 8.31 2.29
CA TYR A 47 13.74 6.95 1.93
C TYR A 47 12.22 6.76 1.88
N VAL A 48 11.53 7.18 2.94
CA VAL A 48 10.07 6.99 3.11
C VAL A 48 9.22 7.95 2.26
N SER A 49 9.82 8.96 1.63
CA SER A 49 9.10 9.99 0.85
C SER A 49 8.41 9.45 -0.40
N ASN A 50 8.83 8.26 -0.85
CA ASN A 50 8.19 7.54 -1.95
C ASN A 50 6.88 6.85 -1.56
N TYR A 51 6.56 6.75 -0.26
CA TYR A 51 5.48 5.91 0.26
C TYR A 51 4.64 6.59 1.36
N PRO A 52 4.32 7.89 1.26
CA PRO A 52 3.80 8.68 2.39
C PRO A 52 2.49 8.12 2.97
N ASP A 53 1.63 7.54 2.12
CA ASP A 53 0.30 7.03 2.51
C ASP A 53 0.33 5.90 3.54
N TYR A 54 1.43 5.14 3.61
CA TYR A 54 1.55 3.98 4.49
C TYR A 54 2.36 4.28 5.74
N PHE A 55 3.16 5.34 5.77
CA PHE A 55 3.93 5.72 6.96
C PHE A 55 3.10 6.64 7.84
N VAL A 56 3.11 6.39 9.14
CA VAL A 56 2.29 7.14 10.09
C VAL A 56 2.97 8.44 10.48
N ASN A 57 2.21 9.53 10.57
CA ASN A 57 2.78 10.82 10.97
C ASN A 57 3.27 10.78 12.43
N ALA A 58 4.58 10.94 12.63
CA ALA A 58 5.20 10.95 13.95
C ALA A 58 5.17 12.34 14.63
N ASP A 59 4.76 13.39 13.92
CA ASP A 59 4.61 14.75 14.46
C ASP A 59 3.20 15.01 15.03
N ASP A 60 2.24 14.15 14.73
CA ASP A 60 0.84 14.29 15.15
C ASP A 60 0.54 13.38 16.34
N ASN A 61 0.26 13.99 17.50
CA ASN A 61 -0.08 13.24 18.72
C ASN A 61 -1.45 12.56 18.62
N SER A 62 -2.30 12.90 17.65
CA SER A 62 -3.53 12.14 17.39
C SER A 62 -3.24 10.70 16.96
N ASN A 63 -2.01 10.41 16.51
CA ASN A 63 -1.53 9.07 16.19
C ASN A 63 -0.97 8.29 17.39
N ASP A 64 -0.88 8.86 18.60
CA ASP A 64 -0.31 8.18 19.77
C ASP A 64 -0.95 6.81 20.05
N PRO A 65 -2.29 6.64 19.95
CA PRO A 65 -2.90 5.32 20.10
C PRO A 65 -2.38 4.29 19.08
N TRP A 66 -2.09 4.71 17.85
CA TRP A 66 -1.53 3.82 16.83
C TRP A 66 -0.10 3.41 17.17
N TRP A 67 0.73 4.35 17.66
CA TRP A 67 2.11 4.07 18.09
C TRP A 67 2.15 3.10 19.27
N ASP A 68 1.27 3.28 20.25
CA ASP A 68 1.14 2.38 21.41
C ASP A 68 0.65 0.99 20.98
N TRP A 69 -0.27 0.92 20.03
CA TRP A 69 -0.71 -0.33 19.43
C TRP A 69 0.44 -1.04 18.71
N VAL A 70 1.27 -0.34 17.92
CA VAL A 70 2.44 -0.95 17.26
C VAL A 70 3.43 -1.49 18.27
N TYR A 71 3.74 -0.73 19.31
CA TYR A 71 4.64 -1.20 20.36
C TYR A 71 4.12 -2.51 20.96
N LYS A 72 2.84 -2.54 21.36
CA LYS A 72 2.23 -3.72 21.95
C LYS A 72 2.19 -4.91 20.99
N GLU A 73 1.62 -4.73 19.80
CA GLU A 73 1.26 -5.81 18.88
C GLU A 73 2.40 -6.25 17.94
N ARG A 74 3.39 -5.37 17.70
CA ARG A 74 4.49 -5.66 16.77
C ARG A 74 5.84 -5.71 17.46
N TYR A 75 6.15 -4.78 18.35
CA TYR A 75 7.45 -4.75 19.02
C TYR A 75 7.51 -5.76 20.18
N SER A 76 6.59 -5.66 21.13
CA SER A 76 6.56 -6.50 22.34
C SER A 76 6.04 -7.91 22.09
N ALA A 77 4.97 -8.05 21.30
CA ALA A 77 4.37 -9.37 21.04
C ALA A 77 5.25 -10.26 20.13
N GLN A 78 6.12 -9.69 19.30
CA GLN A 78 7.01 -10.43 18.41
C GLN A 78 8.44 -10.56 18.97
N ALA A 79 8.58 -10.75 20.27
CA ALA A 79 9.88 -10.86 20.96
C ALA A 79 10.84 -11.93 20.40
N GLN A 80 10.36 -12.83 19.53
CA GLN A 80 11.18 -13.80 18.80
C GLN A 80 11.98 -13.19 17.64
N ILE A 81 11.62 -11.99 17.17
CA ILE A 81 12.33 -11.29 16.10
C ILE A 81 13.09 -10.12 16.72
N SER A 82 14.39 -10.28 16.88
CA SER A 82 15.25 -9.21 17.37
C SER A 82 15.15 -7.99 16.45
N PRO A 83 14.87 -6.79 16.99
CA PRO A 83 14.96 -5.57 16.20
C PRO A 83 16.40 -5.30 15.81
N GLY A 84 16.60 -4.61 14.69
CA GLY A 84 17.87 -4.03 14.32
C GLY A 84 18.30 -2.95 15.31
N LYS A 85 19.59 -2.59 15.25
CA LYS A 85 20.26 -1.74 16.24
C LYS A 85 19.55 -0.42 16.52
N MET A 86 18.99 0.23 15.51
CA MET A 86 18.32 1.51 15.67
C MET A 86 16.98 1.44 16.43
N PHE A 87 16.35 0.26 16.48
CA PHE A 87 15.12 -0.01 17.25
C PHE A 87 15.40 -0.83 18.53
N GLU A 88 16.66 -1.09 18.87
CA GLU A 88 17.03 -1.77 20.10
C GLU A 88 16.69 -0.90 21.32
N GLY A 89 16.14 -1.51 22.37
CA GLY A 89 15.83 -0.83 23.62
C GLY A 89 14.63 0.11 23.58
N VAL A 90 13.73 -0.04 22.59
CA VAL A 90 12.47 0.71 22.58
C VAL A 90 11.62 0.30 23.80
N ALA A 91 11.17 1.29 24.55
CA ALA A 91 10.52 1.13 25.86
C ALA A 91 9.02 1.43 25.84
N SER A 92 8.51 2.03 24.76
CA SER A 92 7.13 2.51 24.64
C SER A 92 6.72 2.70 23.16
N GLY A 93 5.44 2.97 22.92
CA GLY A 93 4.93 3.34 21.59
C GLY A 93 5.14 4.81 21.27
N SER A 94 4.48 5.69 22.02
CA SER A 94 4.44 7.13 21.75
C SER A 94 5.32 7.99 22.67
N GLU A 95 5.60 7.55 23.90
CA GLU A 95 6.18 8.40 24.95
C GLU A 95 7.72 8.28 25.09
N GLY A 96 8.42 9.40 25.02
CA GLY A 96 9.86 9.49 25.30
C GLY A 96 10.78 9.24 24.09
N GLU A 97 12.08 9.44 24.30
CA GLU A 97 13.11 9.40 23.24
C GLU A 97 13.40 7.99 22.72
N ASN A 98 13.10 6.97 23.52
CA ASN A 98 13.21 5.55 23.14
C ASN A 98 11.84 4.93 22.86
N SER A 99 10.93 5.69 22.27
CA SER A 99 9.63 5.21 21.79
C SER A 99 9.69 4.77 20.33
N VAL A 100 8.76 3.91 19.89
CA VAL A 100 8.61 3.57 18.46
C VAL A 100 8.45 4.84 17.62
N LYS A 101 7.58 5.76 18.06
CA LYS A 101 7.32 7.05 17.41
C LYS A 101 8.59 7.85 17.21
N ALA A 102 9.44 7.98 18.25
CA ALA A 102 10.68 8.73 18.17
C ALA A 102 11.69 8.09 17.19
N LYS A 103 11.84 6.76 17.21
CA LYS A 103 12.73 6.05 16.26
C LYS A 103 12.23 6.16 14.82
N CYS A 104 10.92 6.05 14.61
CA CYS A 104 10.34 6.20 13.29
C CYS A 104 10.47 7.64 12.77
N LYS A 105 10.32 8.63 13.64
CA LYS A 105 10.60 10.03 13.29
C LYS A 105 12.03 10.22 12.79
N ASP A 106 13.03 9.72 13.52
CA ASP A 106 14.43 9.80 13.08
C ASP A 106 14.67 9.02 11.77
N ALA A 107 14.04 7.84 11.61
CA ALA A 107 14.12 7.06 10.37
C ALA A 107 13.55 7.80 9.15
N TYR A 108 12.55 8.67 9.35
CA TYR A 108 11.93 9.43 8.26
C TYR A 108 12.82 10.50 7.66
N ASP A 109 13.82 10.96 8.42
CA ASP A 109 14.79 11.95 7.98
C ASP A 109 16.01 11.32 7.28
N LYS A 110 16.04 9.99 7.15
CA LYS A 110 17.16 9.24 6.56
C LYS A 110 17.06 9.12 5.05
N GLU A 111 18.22 9.21 4.42
CA GLU A 111 18.40 8.97 2.98
C GLU A 111 18.55 7.48 2.67
N ASN A 112 18.39 7.10 1.40
CA ASN A 112 18.50 5.69 0.99
C ASN A 112 19.83 5.02 1.38
N GLY A 113 20.95 5.76 1.43
CA GLY A 113 22.26 5.23 1.80
C GLY A 113 22.39 4.83 3.28
N GLU A 114 21.50 5.36 4.12
CA GLU A 114 21.43 5.11 5.56
C GLU A 114 20.45 3.98 5.92
N ILE A 115 19.79 3.40 4.90
CA ILE A 115 18.88 2.26 5.03
C ILE A 115 19.59 1.00 4.52
N SER A 116 19.57 -0.05 5.32
CA SER A 116 20.11 -1.36 4.97
C SER A 116 19.03 -2.34 4.52
N ILE A 117 19.35 -3.07 3.46
CA ILE A 117 18.59 -4.21 2.94
C ILE A 117 19.58 -5.39 2.84
N PRO A 118 19.50 -6.47 3.63
CA PRO A 118 18.57 -6.82 4.72
C PRO A 118 19.00 -6.24 6.09
N VAL A 119 18.54 -6.80 7.22
CA VAL A 119 18.80 -6.32 8.60
C VAL A 119 20.27 -5.93 8.79
N ALA A 120 20.51 -4.66 9.14
CA ALA A 120 21.87 -4.16 9.38
C ALA A 120 22.44 -4.82 10.64
N GLU A 121 23.52 -5.59 10.49
CA GLU A 121 24.38 -5.95 11.63
C GLU A 121 25.23 -4.74 12.08
N GLU A 122 25.46 -3.78 11.17
CA GLU A 122 26.18 -2.53 11.43
C GLU A 122 25.28 -1.50 12.12
N GLY A 123 25.73 -0.98 13.26
CA GLY A 123 24.93 -0.17 14.18
C GLY A 123 24.63 1.27 13.76
N SER A 124 24.97 1.71 12.54
CA SER A 124 24.75 3.08 12.07
C SER A 124 23.59 3.23 11.09
N LYS A 125 23.01 2.12 10.59
CA LYS A 125 21.96 2.14 9.56
C LYS A 125 20.65 1.59 10.08
N TYR A 126 19.56 2.14 9.57
CA TYR A 126 18.22 1.60 9.83
C TYR A 126 17.97 0.37 8.96
N SER A 127 17.34 -0.67 9.54
CA SER A 127 16.84 -1.79 8.74
C SER A 127 15.57 -1.38 8.01
N GLU A 128 15.50 -1.62 6.69
CA GLU A 128 14.26 -1.45 5.93
C GLU A 128 13.12 -2.28 6.52
N VAL A 129 13.42 -3.52 6.94
CA VAL A 129 12.43 -4.44 7.51
C VAL A 129 11.82 -3.86 8.79
N ASP A 130 12.62 -3.27 9.67
CA ASP A 130 12.11 -2.66 10.90
C ASP A 130 11.34 -1.37 10.63
N ILE A 131 11.80 -0.54 9.67
CA ILE A 131 11.07 0.66 9.26
C ILE A 131 9.66 0.29 8.78
N TRP A 132 9.52 -0.70 7.90
CA TRP A 132 8.20 -1.12 7.45
C TRP A 132 7.40 -1.74 8.60
N ARG A 133 8.03 -2.59 9.42
CA ARG A 133 7.34 -3.27 10.52
C ARG A 133 6.78 -2.30 11.55
N TYR A 134 7.56 -1.31 11.97
CA TYR A 134 7.22 -0.46 13.11
C TYR A 134 6.70 0.92 12.71
N CYS A 135 7.04 1.42 11.53
CA CYS A 135 6.72 2.80 11.15
C CYS A 135 5.58 2.91 10.13
N SER A 136 5.11 1.79 9.59
CA SER A 136 4.07 1.80 8.56
C SER A 136 2.82 1.03 8.97
N ALA A 137 1.68 1.41 8.41
CA ALA A 137 0.40 0.75 8.61
C ALA A 137 0.42 -0.71 8.14
N VAL A 138 1.21 -1.00 7.11
CA VAL A 138 1.49 -2.36 6.65
C VAL A 138 2.66 -2.94 7.45
N SER A 139 2.70 -4.25 7.71
CA SER A 139 3.75 -4.82 8.58
C SER A 139 5.04 -5.14 7.83
N LYS A 140 5.02 -5.08 6.49
CA LYS A 140 6.12 -5.41 5.58
C LYS A 140 5.99 -4.59 4.30
N LYS A 141 7.12 -4.30 3.66
CA LYS A 141 7.14 -3.73 2.32
C LYS A 141 6.49 -4.72 1.34
N PRO A 142 5.45 -4.31 0.59
CA PRO A 142 4.83 -5.20 -0.36
C PRO A 142 5.77 -5.48 -1.54
N MET A 143 5.70 -6.72 -2.03
CA MET A 143 6.43 -7.19 -3.19
C MET A 143 5.67 -6.87 -4.47
N GLY A 144 6.43 -6.43 -5.48
CA GLY A 144 5.90 -6.26 -6.83
C GLY A 144 5.60 -7.60 -7.50
N ILE A 145 4.87 -7.55 -8.62
CA ILE A 145 4.67 -8.72 -9.50
C ILE A 145 6.05 -9.32 -9.83
N SER A 146 6.16 -10.63 -9.64
CA SER A 146 7.37 -11.42 -9.88
C SER A 146 7.06 -12.62 -10.79
N SER A 147 8.06 -13.44 -11.10
CA SER A 147 7.91 -14.60 -12.00
C SER A 147 6.90 -15.66 -11.55
N SER A 148 6.48 -15.66 -10.28
CA SER A 148 5.44 -16.54 -9.76
C SER A 148 4.03 -16.13 -10.21
N GLU A 149 3.84 -14.88 -10.61
CA GLU A 149 2.59 -14.33 -11.10
C GLU A 149 2.74 -13.94 -12.58
N LYS A 150 2.00 -14.62 -13.45
CA LYS A 150 2.18 -14.49 -14.90
C LYS A 150 0.98 -13.81 -15.52
N TYR A 151 1.26 -12.80 -16.33
CA TYR A 151 0.29 -12.09 -17.16
C TYR A 151 0.64 -12.25 -18.63
N ASN A 152 -0.38 -12.16 -19.49
CA ASN A 152 -0.20 -12.26 -20.94
C ASN A 152 0.55 -11.03 -21.48
N GLU A 153 1.31 -11.21 -22.55
CA GLU A 153 1.94 -10.10 -23.29
C GLU A 153 0.90 -9.06 -23.71
N GLY A 154 1.26 -7.78 -23.62
CA GLY A 154 0.37 -6.66 -23.95
C GLY A 154 -0.65 -6.29 -22.87
N THR A 155 -0.61 -6.92 -21.70
CA THR A 155 -1.45 -6.55 -20.55
C THR A 155 -0.74 -5.58 -19.59
N TYR A 156 -1.49 -4.82 -18.79
CA TYR A 156 -0.90 -3.91 -17.81
C TYR A 156 -0.05 -4.62 -16.75
N GLY A 157 -0.44 -5.81 -16.33
CA GLY A 157 0.31 -6.62 -15.36
C GLY A 157 1.70 -6.98 -15.88
N LYS A 158 1.78 -7.38 -17.14
CA LYS A 158 3.04 -7.77 -17.78
C LYS A 158 3.98 -6.57 -18.01
N GLU A 159 3.43 -5.47 -18.52
CA GLU A 159 4.21 -4.27 -18.87
C GLU A 159 4.76 -3.52 -17.65
N ASN A 160 4.12 -3.69 -16.49
CA ASN A 160 4.45 -2.96 -15.27
C ASN A 160 4.90 -3.91 -14.15
N GLU A 161 5.50 -5.03 -14.52
CA GLU A 161 6.20 -5.95 -13.60
C GLU A 161 7.18 -5.16 -12.71
N GLY A 162 7.21 -5.51 -11.43
CA GLY A 162 8.03 -4.80 -10.42
C GLY A 162 7.48 -3.44 -9.95
N LYS A 163 6.52 -2.82 -10.65
CA LYS A 163 5.89 -1.56 -10.20
C LYS A 163 4.54 -1.77 -9.52
N LEU A 164 3.76 -2.71 -10.04
CA LEU A 164 2.47 -3.11 -9.48
C LEU A 164 2.68 -4.14 -8.37
N VAL A 165 1.88 -4.09 -7.31
CA VAL A 165 1.98 -5.04 -6.18
C VAL A 165 1.40 -6.39 -6.60
N ALA A 166 2.06 -7.49 -6.23
CA ALA A 166 1.63 -8.83 -6.56
C ALA A 166 0.30 -9.20 -5.88
N ILE A 167 -0.60 -9.87 -6.61
CA ILE A 167 -1.92 -10.28 -6.10
C ILE A 167 -1.79 -11.56 -5.27
N ASN A 168 -1.07 -12.55 -5.80
CA ASN A 168 -1.07 -13.90 -5.21
C ASN A 168 -0.03 -14.10 -4.10
N ASP A 169 0.79 -13.09 -3.80
CA ASP A 169 1.77 -13.17 -2.72
C ASP A 169 1.10 -12.89 -1.36
N VAL A 170 1.04 -13.92 -0.51
CA VAL A 170 0.45 -13.82 0.85
C VAL A 170 1.19 -12.82 1.75
N SER A 171 2.45 -12.50 1.46
CA SER A 171 3.18 -11.47 2.21
C SER A 171 2.62 -10.06 1.97
N ASN A 172 1.85 -9.87 0.88
CA ASN A 172 1.18 -8.62 0.54
C ASN A 172 -0.21 -8.47 1.18
N ASP A 173 -0.70 -9.44 1.96
CA ASP A 173 -2.07 -9.38 2.48
C ASP A 173 -2.33 -8.16 3.37
N SER A 174 -1.35 -7.76 4.21
CA SER A 174 -1.47 -6.53 5.01
C SER A 174 -1.56 -5.27 4.15
N PHE A 175 -0.85 -5.23 3.02
CA PHE A 175 -0.96 -4.15 2.05
C PHE A 175 -2.35 -4.11 1.42
N TRP A 176 -2.87 -5.25 0.96
CA TRP A 176 -4.17 -5.28 0.30
C TRP A 176 -5.32 -4.93 1.25
N GLN A 177 -5.22 -5.33 2.53
CA GLN A 177 -6.17 -4.92 3.56
C GLN A 177 -6.13 -3.42 3.81
N GLU A 178 -4.93 -2.85 3.97
CA GLU A 178 -4.79 -1.42 4.22
C GLU A 178 -5.19 -0.59 3.00
N GLN A 179 -4.81 -1.02 1.81
CA GLN A 179 -5.16 -0.36 0.56
C GLN A 179 -6.67 -0.40 0.30
N GLN A 180 -7.34 -1.51 0.63
CA GLN A 180 -8.79 -1.61 0.65
C GLN A 180 -9.41 -0.59 1.62
N ARG A 181 -8.89 -0.47 2.85
CA ARG A 181 -9.36 0.50 3.83
C ARG A 181 -9.20 1.93 3.31
N LEU A 182 -8.03 2.28 2.80
CA LEU A 182 -7.73 3.61 2.25
C LEU A 182 -8.59 3.93 1.02
N PHE A 183 -8.81 2.94 0.14
CA PHE A 183 -9.63 3.11 -1.05
C PHE A 183 -11.05 3.53 -0.73
N PHE A 184 -11.62 3.00 0.36
CA PHE A 184 -12.98 3.34 0.74
C PHE A 184 -13.08 4.41 1.84
N LYS A 185 -11.95 4.85 2.41
CA LYS A 185 -11.87 6.02 3.30
C LYS A 185 -12.17 7.28 2.49
N SER A 186 -13.09 8.11 2.99
CA SER A 186 -13.39 9.39 2.35
C SER A 186 -12.21 10.35 2.44
N GLY A 187 -11.88 11.04 1.35
CA GLY A 187 -10.87 12.10 1.35
C GLY A 187 -9.99 12.06 0.11
N GLU A 188 -8.78 12.58 0.27
CA GLU A 188 -7.75 12.61 -0.77
C GLU A 188 -6.84 11.36 -0.71
N GLY A 189 -5.77 11.36 -1.50
CA GLY A 189 -4.81 10.26 -1.53
C GLY A 189 -5.40 9.05 -2.24
N ARG A 190 -5.45 7.90 -1.56
CA ARG A 190 -5.84 6.61 -2.13
C ARG A 190 -7.36 6.38 -2.25
N SER A 191 -8.18 7.37 -1.89
CA SER A 191 -9.64 7.24 -1.99
C SER A 191 -10.11 6.95 -3.43
N GLY A 192 -10.97 5.95 -3.56
CA GLY A 192 -11.68 5.60 -4.78
C GLY A 192 -12.73 6.62 -5.19
N SER A 193 -13.09 7.57 -4.32
CA SER A 193 -13.96 8.70 -4.69
C SER A 193 -13.39 9.57 -5.79
N GLN A 194 -12.07 9.49 -6.00
CA GLN A 194 -11.33 10.21 -7.02
C GLN A 194 -10.99 9.34 -8.24
N ALA A 195 -11.53 8.12 -8.33
CA ALA A 195 -11.36 7.28 -9.51
C ALA A 195 -12.06 7.90 -10.73
N THR A 196 -11.47 7.73 -11.90
CA THR A 196 -11.98 8.23 -13.18
C THR A 196 -13.32 7.60 -13.53
N GLU A 197 -14.28 8.45 -13.92
CA GLU A 197 -15.61 8.02 -14.34
C GLU A 197 -15.58 6.95 -15.43
N GLY A 198 -16.45 5.94 -15.30
CA GLY A 198 -16.60 4.86 -16.27
C GLY A 198 -15.56 3.74 -16.22
N ASN A 199 -14.58 3.78 -15.30
CA ASN A 199 -13.62 2.68 -15.14
C ASN A 199 -13.99 1.69 -14.01
N ILE A 200 -13.24 0.58 -13.95
CA ILE A 200 -13.50 -0.52 -12.98
C ILE A 200 -13.34 -0.09 -11.52
N PHE A 201 -12.44 0.86 -11.22
CA PHE A 201 -12.22 1.34 -9.86
C PHE A 201 -13.37 2.24 -9.42
N LYS A 202 -13.84 3.12 -10.30
CA LYS A 202 -15.02 3.93 -10.03
C LYS A 202 -16.26 3.07 -9.81
N ASN A 203 -16.44 2.03 -10.61
CA ASN A 203 -17.50 1.04 -10.41
C ASN A 203 -17.40 0.34 -9.05
N LEU A 204 -16.20 -0.04 -8.61
CA LEU A 204 -15.97 -0.59 -7.27
C LEU A 204 -16.36 0.43 -6.19
N TRP A 205 -15.93 1.68 -6.33
CA TRP A 205 -16.23 2.74 -5.37
C TRP A 205 -17.73 3.04 -5.28
N ASP A 206 -18.45 3.16 -6.40
CA ASP A 206 -19.86 3.52 -6.41
C ASP A 206 -20.75 2.36 -5.95
N SER A 207 -20.42 1.13 -6.37
CA SER A 207 -21.19 -0.04 -5.99
C SER A 207 -20.96 -0.49 -4.55
N LYS A 208 -19.78 -0.19 -3.97
CA LYS A 208 -19.30 -0.72 -2.69
C LYS A 208 -19.34 -2.26 -2.61
N LYS A 209 -19.27 -2.93 -3.76
CA LYS A 209 -19.36 -4.40 -3.89
C LYS A 209 -18.06 -4.97 -4.44
N GLY A 210 -17.51 -5.96 -3.75
CA GLY A 210 -16.23 -6.59 -4.08
C GLY A 210 -15.06 -5.99 -3.30
N ASN A 211 -13.84 -6.30 -3.71
CA ASN A 211 -12.63 -5.79 -3.09
C ASN A 211 -11.63 -5.29 -4.14
N LEU A 212 -10.73 -4.43 -3.67
CA LEU A 212 -9.74 -3.75 -4.50
C LEU A 212 -8.68 -4.71 -5.05
N LYS A 213 -8.27 -5.72 -4.26
CA LYS A 213 -7.28 -6.71 -4.69
C LYS A 213 -7.75 -7.44 -5.96
N ASP A 214 -8.99 -7.91 -5.98
CA ASP A 214 -9.60 -8.54 -7.16
C ASP A 214 -9.80 -7.55 -8.31
N THR A 215 -10.13 -6.30 -8.00
CA THR A 215 -10.27 -5.25 -9.03
C THR A 215 -8.92 -4.94 -9.68
N CYS A 216 -7.83 -4.88 -8.91
CA CYS A 216 -6.47 -4.75 -9.42
C CYS A 216 -6.08 -5.97 -10.26
N LYS A 217 -6.44 -7.19 -9.85
CA LYS A 217 -6.20 -8.39 -10.66
C LYS A 217 -6.85 -8.27 -12.05
N LEU A 218 -8.12 -7.87 -12.11
CA LEU A 218 -8.82 -7.62 -13.38
C LEU A 218 -8.15 -6.50 -14.19
N ALA A 219 -7.67 -5.45 -13.50
CA ALA A 219 -6.95 -4.37 -14.13
C ALA A 219 -5.63 -4.85 -14.78
N TYR A 220 -4.92 -5.76 -14.12
CA TYR A 220 -3.64 -6.29 -14.58
C TYR A 220 -3.81 -7.17 -15.81
N GLU A 221 -4.94 -7.88 -15.92
CA GLU A 221 -5.31 -8.73 -17.07
C GLU A 221 -5.85 -7.92 -18.26
N THR A 222 -6.10 -6.62 -18.08
CA THR A 222 -6.63 -5.77 -19.16
C THR A 222 -5.56 -5.49 -20.21
N GLU A 223 -5.93 -5.63 -21.49
CA GLU A 223 -5.07 -5.28 -22.62
C GLU A 223 -4.79 -3.77 -22.65
N LYS A 224 -3.53 -3.42 -22.90
CA LYS A 224 -3.10 -2.03 -23.01
C LYS A 224 -3.70 -1.39 -24.26
N LYS A 225 -4.26 -0.20 -24.08
CA LYS A 225 -4.72 0.66 -25.17
C LYS A 225 -3.77 1.84 -25.34
N THR A 226 -3.82 2.51 -26.49
CA THR A 226 -2.99 3.69 -26.81
C THR A 226 -3.81 4.98 -26.93
N ASP A 227 -5.04 5.00 -26.41
CA ASP A 227 -5.92 6.16 -26.42
C ASP A 227 -5.87 6.96 -25.11
N ASP A 228 -6.49 8.14 -25.07
CA ASP A 228 -6.52 9.00 -23.88
C ASP A 228 -7.21 8.33 -22.67
N SER A 229 -8.14 7.40 -22.93
CA SER A 229 -8.78 6.63 -21.85
C SER A 229 -7.79 5.70 -21.16
N ALA A 230 -6.79 5.20 -21.90
CA ALA A 230 -5.71 4.37 -21.37
C ALA A 230 -4.85 5.10 -20.34
N GLU A 231 -4.61 6.40 -20.52
CA GLU A 231 -3.78 7.19 -19.60
C GLU A 231 -4.50 7.42 -18.27
N SER A 232 -5.78 7.78 -18.31
CA SER A 232 -6.59 7.94 -17.09
C SER A 232 -6.74 6.62 -16.32
N PHE A 233 -6.97 5.51 -17.03
CA PHE A 233 -7.00 4.18 -16.43
C PHE A 233 -5.66 3.80 -15.80
N LYS A 234 -4.55 4.06 -16.49
CA LYS A 234 -3.20 3.78 -16.00
C LYS A 234 -2.89 4.58 -14.72
N LYS A 235 -3.30 5.85 -14.66
CA LYS A 235 -3.16 6.67 -13.46
C LYS A 235 -3.90 6.06 -12.27
N ASP A 236 -5.14 5.63 -12.46
CA ASP A 236 -5.92 4.97 -11.40
C ASP A 236 -5.34 3.60 -11.02
N LEU A 237 -4.87 2.83 -12.00
CA LEU A 237 -4.17 1.56 -11.78
C LEU A 237 -2.96 1.76 -10.85
N PHE A 238 -2.07 2.71 -11.13
CA PHE A 238 -0.94 2.98 -10.25
C PHE A 238 -1.38 3.53 -8.91
N LYS A 239 -2.36 4.44 -8.91
CA LYS A 239 -2.90 5.02 -7.68
C LYS A 239 -3.42 3.96 -6.73
N PHE A 240 -4.08 2.91 -7.22
CA PHE A 240 -4.73 1.94 -6.34
C PHE A 240 -3.98 0.63 -6.20
N CYS A 241 -3.14 0.25 -7.15
CA CYS A 241 -2.52 -1.08 -7.22
C CYS A 241 -0.99 -1.06 -7.12
N SER A 242 -0.36 0.12 -6.99
CA SER A 242 1.08 0.25 -6.77
C SER A 242 1.41 0.75 -5.36
N LEU A 243 2.61 0.42 -4.89
CA LEU A 243 3.10 0.92 -3.60
C LEU A 243 3.28 2.45 -3.62
N LYS A 244 3.84 3.02 -4.69
CA LYS A 244 4.12 4.46 -4.77
C LYS A 244 2.88 5.32 -5.07
N GLY A 245 1.83 4.73 -5.64
CA GLY A 245 0.63 5.47 -6.07
C GLY A 245 0.81 6.22 -7.39
N THR A 246 1.97 6.07 -8.03
CA THR A 246 2.35 6.66 -9.31
C THR A 246 3.18 5.65 -10.10
N GLU A 247 3.41 5.92 -11.40
CA GLU A 247 4.16 5.05 -12.30
C GLU A 247 5.70 5.09 -12.11
N SER A 248 6.20 6.17 -11.51
CA SER A 248 7.62 6.47 -11.26
C SER A 248 8.34 5.43 -10.43
#